data_AF-A0A0G0WFB6-F1
#
_entry.id   AF-A0A0G0WFB6-F1
#
_cell.length_a   1.000
_cell.length_b   1.000
_cell.length_c   1.000
_cell.angle_alpha   90.00
_cell.angle_beta   90.00
_cell.angle_gamma   90.00
#
_symmetry.space_group_name_H-M   'P 1'
#
loop_
_entity.id
_entity.type
_entity.pdbx_description
1 polymer ?
#
loop_
_entity_poly.entity_id
_entity_poly.type
_entity_poly.pdbx_seq_one_letter_code
_entity_poly.pdbx_strand_id
1 'polypeptide(L)' 'MEHETFWTLVRDPAHWQFELFLILLFDVLIGALIWPYLVKWFKHHKGDDEKLDDLEERVRKLEGDQGISS' A
#
# COMPACT_ATOMS: atom_id res chain seq x y z
N MET A 1 43.61 -8.42 -25.58
CA MET A 1 42.90 -7.72 -24.50
C MET A 1 42.05 -6.67 -25.18
N GLU A 2 40.77 -6.98 -25.39
CA GLU A 2 39.84 -6.05 -26.04
C GLU A 2 39.60 -4.89 -25.07
N HIS A 3 39.80 -3.65 -25.55
CA HIS A 3 39.53 -2.45 -24.76
C HIS A 3 38.01 -2.23 -24.70
N GLU A 4 37.32 -2.92 -23.79
CA GLU A 4 35.93 -2.60 -23.47
C GLU A 4 35.88 -1.16 -22.96
N THR A 5 35.41 -0.26 -23.82
CA THR A 5 35.39 1.18 -23.56
C THR A 5 34.02 1.53 -22.98
N PHE A 6 33.91 2.60 -22.19
CA PHE A 6 32.61 3.08 -21.66
C PHE A 6 31.49 3.19 -22.72
N TRP A 7 31.87 3.43 -23.98
CA TRP A 7 30.97 3.46 -25.13
C TRP A 7 30.37 2.09 -25.52
N THR A 8 31.08 0.99 -25.26
CA THR A 8 30.55 -0.37 -25.46
C THR A 8 29.43 -0.66 -24.47
N LEU A 9 29.59 -0.22 -23.21
CA LEU A 9 28.56 -0.33 -22.18
C LEU A 9 27.28 0.46 -22.52
N VAL A 10 27.44 1.67 -23.06
CA VAL A 10 26.31 2.55 -23.43
C VAL A 10 25.56 2.04 -24.67
N ARG A 11 26.25 1.38 -25.60
CA ARG A 11 25.67 0.97 -26.89
C ARG A 11 25.14 -0.47 -26.88
N ASP A 12 25.49 -1.26 -25.88
CA ASP A 12 25.05 -2.66 -25.75
C ASP A 12 23.60 -2.71 -25.24
N PRO A 13 22.64 -3.14 -26.09
CA PRO A 13 21.24 -3.25 -25.69
C PRO A 13 21.02 -4.28 -24.58
N ALA A 14 21.88 -5.30 -24.47
CA ALA A 14 21.77 -6.33 -23.45
C ALA A 14 22.02 -5.75 -22.04
N HIS A 15 22.94 -4.79 -21.92
CA HIS A 15 23.19 -4.08 -20.66
C HIS A 15 21.97 -3.27 -20.21
N TRP A 16 21.36 -2.51 -21.12
CA TRP A 16 20.14 -1.75 -20.84
C TRP A 16 18.96 -2.65 -20.45
N GLN A 17 18.78 -3.77 -21.13
CA GLN A 17 17.74 -4.74 -20.79
C GLN A 17 17.94 -5.35 -19.41
N PHE A 18 19.20 -5.63 -19.03
CA PHE A 18 19.53 -6.15 -17.71
C PHE A 18 19.28 -5.13 -16.60
N GLU A 19 19.67 -3.87 -16.80
CA GLU A 19 19.40 -2.79 -15.84
C GLU A 19 17.89 -2.56 -15.64
N LEU A 20 17.12 -2.49 -16.72
CA LEU A 20 15.66 -2.35 -16.64
C LEU A 20 15.00 -3.56 -15.98
N PHE A 21 15.50 -4.76 -16.25
CA PHE A 21 15.05 -5.98 -15.57
C PHE A 21 15.33 -5.91 -14.07
N LEU A 22 16.52 -5.48 -13.66
CA LEU A 22 16.86 -5.32 -12.25
C LEU A 22 15.96 -4.28 -11.58
N ILE A 23 15.73 -3.12 -12.22
CA ILE A 23 14.85 -2.08 -11.70
C ILE A 23 13.45 -2.65 -11.47
N LEU A 24 12.86 -3.32 -12.47
CA LEU A 24 11.54 -3.95 -12.34
C LEU A 24 11.52 -5.03 -11.27
N LEU A 25 12.55 -5.88 -11.19
CA LEU A 25 12.64 -6.95 -10.21
C LEU A 25 12.66 -6.38 -8.78
N PHE A 26 13.49 -5.36 -8.55
CA PHE A 26 13.58 -4.71 -7.25
C PHE A 26 12.31 -3.93 -6.92
N ASP A 27 11.72 -3.22 -7.88
CA ASP A 27 10.47 -2.46 -7.65
C ASP A 27 9.31 -3.39 -7.29
N VAL A 28 9.18 -4.53 -7.97
CA VAL A 28 8.18 -5.56 -7.62
C VAL A 28 8.48 -6.19 -6.25
N LEU A 29 9.74 -6.49 -5.94
CA LEU A 29 10.14 -7.05 -4.65
C LEU A 29 9.86 -6.08 -3.50
N ILE A 30 10.24 -4.81 -3.65
CA ILE A 30 10.00 -3.74 -2.68
C ILE A 30 8.49 -3.52 -2.55
N GLY A 31 7.77 -3.41 -3.66
CA GLY A 31 6.32 -3.28 -3.68
C GLY A 31 5.63 -4.42 -2.94
N ALA A 32 6.02 -5.68 -3.20
CA ALA A 32 5.48 -6.84 -2.52
C ALA A 32 5.83 -6.88 -1.02
N LEU A 33 7.02 -6.42 -0.64
CA LEU A 33 7.45 -6.34 0.76
C LEU A 33 6.67 -5.27 1.55
N ILE A 34 6.37 -4.13 0.93
CA ILE A 34 5.63 -3.02 1.56
C ILE A 34 4.11 -3.24 1.45
N TRP A 35 3.62 -4.00 0.47
CA TRP A 35 2.21 -4.33 0.26
C TRP A 35 1.45 -4.76 1.54
N PRO A 36 1.92 -5.73 2.34
CA PRO A 36 1.21 -6.13 3.56
C PRO A 36 1.10 -5.00 4.59
N TYR A 37 2.06 -4.08 4.64
CA TYR A 37 2.02 -2.93 5.52
C TYR A 37 0.97 -1.90 5.07
N LEU A 38 0.90 -1.61 3.76
CA LEU A 38 -0.15 -0.75 3.21
C LEU A 38 -1.53 -1.35 3.45
N VAL A 39 -1.72 -2.64 3.13
CA VAL A 39 -3.01 -3.33 3.33
C VAL A 39 -3.43 -3.28 4.81
N LYS A 40 -2.50 -3.49 5.74
CA LYS A 40 -2.77 -3.38 7.18
C LYS A 40 -3.17 -1.97 7.60
N TRP A 41 -2.54 -0.95 7.03
CA TRP A 41 -2.84 0.46 7.31
C TRP A 41 -4.22 0.88 6.79
N PHE A 42 -4.56 0.50 5.54
CA PHE A 42 -5.90 0.73 4.98
C PHE A 42 -7.00 -0.02 5.73
N LYS A 43 -6.75 -1.26 6.17
CA LYS A 43 -7.73 -2.03 6.96
C LYS A 43 -8.00 -1.37 8.33
N HIS A 44 -7.01 -0.73 8.94
CA HIS A 44 -7.21 -0.05 10.22
C HIS A 44 -8.16 1.14 10.08
N HIS A 45 -8.03 1.95 9.03
CA HIS A 45 -8.92 3.08 8.79
C HIS A 45 -10.37 2.66 8.51
N LYS A 46 -10.60 1.55 7.80
CA LYS A 46 -11.96 1.08 7.52
C LYS A 46 -12.70 0.55 8.77
N GLY A 47 -11.96 0.13 9.79
CA GLY A 47 -12.54 -0.38 11.04
C GLY A 47 -12.96 0.70 12.04
N ASP A 48 -12.53 1.95 11.86
CA ASP A 48 -12.94 3.06 12.70
C ASP A 48 -14.27 3.67 12.24
N ASP A 49 -14.54 3.69 10.92
CA ASP A 49 -15.80 4.19 10.37
C ASP A 49 -17.00 3.33 10.82
N GLU A 50 -16.84 2.00 10.87
CA GLU A 50 -17.92 1.07 11.24
C GLU A 50 -18.28 1.13 12.74
N LYS A 51 -17.33 1.52 13.60
CA LYS A 51 -17.56 1.65 15.05
C LYS A 51 -18.21 2.97 15.43
N LEU A 52 -18.00 4.02 14.64
CA LEU A 52 -18.65 5.31 14.86
C LEU A 52 -20.16 5.22 14.58
N ASP A 53 -20.54 4.54 13.50
CA ASP A 53 -21.94 4.37 13.09
C ASP A 53 -22.74 3.53 14.11
N ASP A 54 -22.15 2.43 14.61
CA ASP A 54 -22.76 1.58 15.64
C ASP A 54 -22.84 2.32 17.00
N LEU A 55 -21.87 3.18 17.31
CA LEU A 55 -21.92 4.02 18.51
C LEU A 55 -23.02 5.09 18.41
N GLU A 56 -23.18 5.71 17.25
CA GLU A 56 -24.24 6.69 16.98
C GLU A 56 -25.64 6.05 17.07
N GLU A 57 -25.82 4.84 16.51
CA GLU A 57 -27.09 4.12 16.61
C GLU A 57 -27.42 3.75 18.07
N ARG A 58 -26.43 3.36 18.87
CA ARG A 58 -26.61 3.04 20.30
C ARG A 58 -26.95 4.28 21.13
N VAL A 59 -26.28 5.41 20.90
CA VAL A 59 -26.61 6.68 21.57
C VAL A 59 -28.04 7.10 21.24
N ARG A 60 -28.43 7.03 19.95
CA ARG A 60 -29.78 7.35 19.51
C ARG A 60 -30.86 6.46 20.14
N LYS A 61 -30.58 5.16 20.30
CA LYS A 61 -31.49 4.24 21.01
C LYS A 61 -31.64 4.61 22.48
N LEU A 62 -30.54 4.92 23.17
CA LEU A 62 -30.57 5.26 24.60
C LEU A 62 -31.25 6.61 24.87
N GLU A 63 -31.02 7.63 24.03
CA GLU A 63 -31.71 8.91 24.14
C GLU A 63 -33.22 8.78 23.85
N GLY A 64 -33.60 7.95 22.88
CA GLY A 64 -35.01 7.66 22.59
C GLY A 64 -35.74 6.91 23.71
N ASP A 65 -35.04 6.01 24.40
CA ASP A 65 -35.60 5.18 25.49
C ASP A 65 -35.73 5.99 26.80
N GLN A 66 -34.80 6.91 27.08
CA GLN A 66 -34.88 7.80 28.25
C GLN A 66 -35.94 8.91 28.13
N GLY A 67 -36.43 9.19 26.92
CA GLY A 67 -37.52 10.15 26.67
C GLY A 67 -38.93 9.63 26.98
N ILE A 68 -39.11 8.33 27.26
CA ILE A 68 -40.43 7.70 27.44
C ILE A 68 -40.71 7.31 28.92
N SER A 69 -39.73 7.46 29.83
CA SER A 69 -39.91 7.18 31.26
C SER A 69 -40.16 8.44 32.11
N SER A 70 -41.01 9.38 31.62
CA SER A 70 -41.64 10.41 32.46
C SER A 70 -43.01 9.96 32.96
#